data_AF-A0A7W4FXH6-F1
#
_entry.id   AF-A0A7W4FXH6-F1
#
_cell.length_a   1.000
_cell.length_b   1.000
_cell.length_c   1.000
_cell.angle_alpha   90.00
_cell.angle_beta   90.00
_cell.angle_gamma   90.00
#
_symmetry.space_group_name_H-M   'P 1'
#
loop_
_entity.id
_entity.type
_entity.pdbx_description
1 polymer ?
#
loop_
_entity_poly.entity_id
_entity_poly.type
_entity_poly.pdbx_seq_one_letter_code
_entity_poly.pdbx_strand_id
1 'polypeptide(L)'
;MNSKVSYIIGGIFTAYLLFVAVVIFVYEPQPEDRAWDDRQAFNLQKMSDIHFGQSLDEIRTLLGSADFVEAKTGVDGQYQVMYYRTHHVKSDGETTKEECTPLLFRDNLLVAWGQDTQQQYFDVPIAGKAPL
;
A
#
# COMPACT_ATOMS: atom_id res chain seq x y z
N MET A 1 -26.44 45.45 -9.94
CA MET A 1 -25.46 44.57 -10.62
C MET A 1 -25.95 44.31 -12.04
N ASN A 2 -25.10 44.32 -13.05
CA ASN A 2 -25.52 44.13 -14.44
C ASN A 2 -26.05 42.69 -14.63
N SER A 3 -27.25 42.52 -15.18
CA SER A 3 -27.88 41.20 -15.32
C SER A 3 -27.00 40.21 -16.11
N LYS A 4 -26.24 40.70 -17.09
CA LYS A 4 -25.26 39.90 -17.85
C LYS A 4 -24.17 39.32 -16.97
N VAL A 5 -23.69 40.09 -15.99
CA VAL A 5 -22.64 39.66 -15.05
C VAL A 5 -23.20 38.61 -14.08
N SER A 6 -24.45 38.75 -13.63
CA SER A 6 -25.11 37.76 -12.78
C SER A 6 -25.26 36.40 -13.47
N TYR A 7 -25.63 36.35 -14.75
CA TYR A 7 -25.73 35.09 -15.49
C TYR A 7 -24.37 34.41 -15.70
N ILE A 8 -23.31 35.19 -15.94
CA ILE A 8 -21.94 34.65 -16.08
C ILE A 8 -21.48 34.01 -14.76
N ILE A 9 -21.69 34.69 -13.62
CA ILE A 9 -21.33 34.15 -12.30
C ILE A 9 -22.12 32.87 -12.01
N GLY A 10 -23.43 32.86 -12.30
CA GLY A 10 -24.26 31.67 -12.16
C GLY A 10 -23.75 30.50 -12.99
N GLY A 11 -23.40 30.74 -14.25
CA GLY A 11 -22.85 29.71 -15.15
C GLY A 11 -21.53 29.11 -14.65
N ILE A 12 -20.60 29.95 -14.19
CA ILE A 12 -19.32 29.48 -13.61
C ILE A 12 -19.57 28.65 -12.36
N PHE A 13 -20.47 29.09 -11.48
CA PHE A 13 -20.80 28.36 -10.26
C PHE A 13 -21.42 26.98 -10.57
N THR A 14 -22.37 26.91 -11.52
CA THR A 14 -22.95 25.64 -11.97
C THR A 14 -21.89 24.72 -12.59
N ALA A 15 -20.99 25.25 -13.42
CA ALA A 15 -19.90 24.48 -13.99
C ALA A 15 -18.94 23.92 -12.92
N TYR A 16 -18.64 24.72 -11.89
CA TYR A 16 -17.82 24.29 -10.76
C TYR A 16 -18.50 23.16 -9.95
N LEU A 17 -19.79 23.26 -9.66
CA LEU A 17 -20.53 22.20 -8.97
C LEU A 17 -20.57 20.89 -9.77
N LEU A 18 -20.77 20.98 -11.09
CA LEU A 18 -20.71 19.80 -11.97
C LEU A 18 -19.32 19.16 -11.97
N PHE A 19 -18.27 19.98 -12.00
CA PHE A 19 -16.89 19.49 -11.91
C PHE A 19 -16.62 18.76 -10.59
N VAL A 20 -17.00 19.34 -9.45
CA VAL A 20 -16.83 18.72 -8.13
C VAL A 20 -17.61 17.40 -8.04
N ALA A 21 -18.84 17.35 -8.56
CA ALA A 21 -19.62 16.11 -8.59
C ALA A 21 -18.89 15.02 -9.38
N VAL A 22 -18.36 15.34 -10.58
CA VAL A 22 -17.57 14.38 -11.37
C VAL A 22 -16.35 13.90 -10.59
N VAL A 23 -15.61 14.80 -9.93
CA VAL A 23 -14.44 14.41 -9.11
C VAL A 23 -14.84 13.43 -8.00
N ILE A 24 -15.92 13.71 -7.26
CA ILE A 24 -16.38 12.83 -6.16
C ILE A 24 -16.82 11.46 -6.68
N PHE A 25 -17.46 11.39 -7.85
CA PHE A 25 -17.88 10.11 -8.44
C PHE A 25 -16.75 9.30 -9.06
N VAL A 26 -15.63 9.93 -9.43
CA VAL A 26 -14.49 9.28 -10.09
C VAL A 26 -13.35 8.97 -9.12
N TYR A 27 -13.21 9.73 -8.04
CA TYR A 27 -12.11 9.56 -7.07
C TYR A 27 -12.37 8.38 -6.13
N GLU A 28 -11.54 7.34 -6.21
CA GLU A 28 -11.48 6.26 -5.23
C GLU A 28 -10.33 6.55 -4.25
N PRO A 29 -10.62 6.85 -2.96
CA PRO A 29 -9.56 7.14 -1.98
C PRO A 29 -8.70 5.90 -1.74
N GLN A 30 -7.39 6.04 -1.90
CA GLN A 30 -6.46 4.94 -1.70
C GLN A 30 -6.17 4.73 -0.21
N PRO A 31 -5.80 3.50 0.23
CA PRO A 31 -5.38 3.26 1.61
C PRO A 31 -4.25 4.17 2.08
N GLU A 32 -3.31 4.53 1.19
CA GLU A 32 -2.21 5.46 1.47
C GLU A 32 -2.63 6.90 1.76
N ASP A 33 -3.81 7.34 1.34
CA ASP A 33 -4.31 8.70 1.58
C ASP A 33 -4.85 8.91 3.01
N ARG A 34 -4.97 7.83 3.79
CA ARG A 34 -5.55 7.87 5.14
C ARG A 34 -4.53 8.35 6.17
N ALA A 35 -5.04 8.84 7.30
CA ALA A 35 -4.23 9.04 8.49
C ALA A 35 -3.54 7.73 8.91
N TRP A 36 -2.38 7.83 9.55
CA TRP A 36 -1.53 6.66 9.82
C TRP A 36 -2.22 5.60 10.68
N ASP A 37 -3.07 6.02 11.61
CA ASP A 37 -3.85 5.18 12.52
C ASP A 37 -5.01 4.48 11.79
N ASP A 38 -5.73 5.21 10.94
CA ASP A 38 -6.75 4.65 10.07
C ASP A 38 -6.17 3.64 9.07
N ARG A 39 -5.01 3.95 8.46
CA ARG A 39 -4.31 3.04 7.55
C ARG A 39 -3.82 1.79 8.28
N GLN A 40 -3.31 1.93 9.50
CA GLN A 40 -2.88 0.80 10.33
C GLN A 40 -4.05 -0.13 10.64
N ALA A 41 -5.19 0.41 11.10
CA ALA A 41 -6.38 -0.38 11.40
C ALA A 41 -6.92 -1.08 10.14
N PHE A 42 -6.95 -0.36 9.00
CA PHE A 42 -7.34 -0.91 7.71
C PHE A 42 -6.44 -2.09 7.30
N ASN A 43 -5.11 -1.90 7.31
CA ASN A 43 -4.16 -2.94 6.96
C ASN A 43 -4.31 -4.17 7.85
N LEU A 44 -4.41 -3.96 9.17
CA LEU A 44 -4.58 -5.05 10.14
C LEU A 44 -5.86 -5.84 9.87
N GLN A 45 -6.97 -5.16 9.59
CA GLN A 45 -8.22 -5.82 9.23
C GLN A 45 -8.07 -6.63 7.93
N LYS A 46 -7.38 -6.08 6.93
CA LYS A 46 -7.18 -6.73 5.63
C LYS A 46 -6.23 -7.92 5.63
N MET A 47 -5.44 -8.11 6.70
CA MET A 47 -4.61 -9.31 6.85
C MET A 47 -5.42 -10.62 6.84
N SER A 48 -6.70 -10.60 7.20
CA SER A 48 -7.57 -11.79 7.11
C SER A 48 -7.94 -12.20 5.68
N ASP A 49 -7.83 -11.27 4.73
CA ASP A 49 -8.17 -11.48 3.32
C ASP A 49 -6.96 -12.01 2.52
N ILE A 50 -5.80 -12.15 3.19
CA ILE A 50 -4.55 -12.60 2.60
C ILE A 50 -4.50 -14.13 2.57
N HIS A 51 -4.04 -14.66 1.44
CA HIS A 51 -3.86 -16.10 1.24
C HIS A 51 -2.70 -16.39 0.28
N PHE A 52 -2.11 -17.57 0.43
CA PHE A 52 -0.97 -18.01 -0.39
C PHE A 52 -1.30 -17.97 -1.89
N GLY A 53 -0.31 -17.61 -2.70
CA GLY A 53 -0.44 -17.55 -4.15
C GLY A 53 -1.10 -16.28 -4.68
N GLN A 54 -1.55 -15.36 -3.80
CA GLN A 54 -1.92 -14.01 -4.24
C GLN A 54 -0.75 -13.36 -4.97
N SER A 55 -1.06 -12.75 -6.10
CA SER A 55 -0.10 -11.95 -6.83
C SER A 55 0.22 -10.68 -6.06
N LEU A 56 1.41 -10.18 -6.32
CA LEU A 56 1.89 -8.91 -5.81
C LEU A 56 0.95 -7.74 -6.18
N ASP A 57 0.35 -7.76 -7.38
CA ASP A 57 -0.60 -6.73 -7.82
C ASP A 57 -1.95 -6.83 -7.10
N GLU A 58 -2.43 -8.03 -6.77
CA GLU A 58 -3.62 -8.21 -5.92
C GLU A 58 -3.38 -7.66 -4.52
N ILE A 59 -2.21 -7.90 -3.93
CA ILE A 59 -1.85 -7.35 -2.61
C ILE A 59 -1.77 -5.81 -2.66
N ARG A 60 -1.16 -5.23 -3.70
CA ARG A 60 -1.14 -3.78 -3.88
C ARG A 60 -2.52 -3.18 -4.05
N THR A 61 -3.41 -3.88 -4.75
CA THR A 61 -4.80 -3.45 -4.90
C THR A 61 -5.55 -3.52 -3.57
N LEU A 62 -5.24 -4.52 -2.73
CA LEU A 62 -5.88 -4.73 -1.44
C LEU A 62 -5.41 -3.75 -0.34
N LEU A 63 -4.09 -3.56 -0.23
CA LEU A 63 -3.44 -2.85 0.87
C LEU A 63 -2.86 -1.48 0.47
N GLY A 64 -2.84 -1.18 -0.82
CA GLY A 64 -2.16 -0.01 -1.36
C GLY A 64 -0.64 -0.19 -1.40
N SER A 65 0.05 0.95 -1.42
CA SER A 65 1.51 1.01 -1.39
C SER A 65 2.08 0.47 -0.07
N ALA A 66 3.19 -0.27 -0.12
CA ALA A 66 3.90 -0.73 1.08
C ALA A 66 4.75 0.39 1.70
N ASP A 67 4.96 0.34 3.02
CA ASP A 67 5.83 1.31 3.73
C ASP A 67 7.31 1.06 3.44
N PHE A 68 7.69 -0.21 3.30
CA PHE A 68 9.03 -0.62 2.88
C PHE A 68 8.97 -1.76 1.88
N VAL A 69 9.97 -1.81 1.00
CA VAL A 69 10.12 -2.86 0.00
C VAL A 69 11.58 -3.26 -0.09
N GLU A 70 11.86 -4.55 -0.04
CA GLU A 70 13.19 -5.10 -0.30
C GLU A 70 13.07 -6.24 -1.31
N ALA A 71 14.06 -6.39 -2.19
CA ALA A 71 14.07 -7.47 -3.16
C ALA A 71 15.48 -7.98 -3.43
N LYS A 72 15.58 -9.26 -3.80
CA LYS A 72 16.82 -9.90 -4.26
C LYS A 72 16.54 -11.03 -5.24
N THR A 73 17.50 -11.30 -6.10
CA THR A 73 17.50 -12.53 -6.90
C THR A 73 18.15 -13.63 -6.07
N GLY A 74 17.34 -14.61 -5.66
CA GLY A 74 17.79 -15.80 -4.99
C GLY A 74 18.29 -16.85 -5.98
N VAL A 75 18.91 -17.91 -5.46
CA VAL A 75 19.39 -19.04 -6.28
C VAL A 75 18.28 -19.74 -7.07
N ASP A 76 17.03 -19.67 -6.61
CA ASP A 76 15.89 -20.42 -7.15
C ASP A 76 14.69 -19.53 -7.54
N GLY A 77 14.83 -18.20 -7.52
CA GLY A 77 13.75 -17.29 -7.90
C GLY A 77 14.00 -15.83 -7.52
N GLN A 78 13.08 -14.95 -7.92
CA GLN A 78 13.08 -13.56 -7.46
C GLN A 78 12.28 -13.43 -6.18
N TYR A 79 12.90 -12.88 -5.14
CA TYR A 79 12.27 -12.69 -3.84
C TYR A 79 12.06 -11.21 -3.56
N GLN A 80 10.89 -10.87 -3.03
CA GLN A 80 10.55 -9.53 -2.60
C GLN A 80 9.79 -9.60 -1.28
N VAL A 81 10.15 -8.75 -0.32
CA VAL A 81 9.38 -8.58 0.91
C VAL A 81 8.81 -7.16 0.95
N MET A 82 7.51 -7.07 1.19
CA MET A 82 6.79 -5.82 1.39
C MET A 82 6.37 -5.70 2.85
N TYR A 83 6.53 -4.52 3.43
CA TYR A 83 6.20 -4.27 4.83
C TYR A 83 5.03 -3.29 4.89
N TYR A 84 3.94 -3.70 5.55
CA TYR A 84 2.75 -2.88 5.76
C TYR A 84 2.56 -2.60 7.24
N ARG A 85 2.42 -1.32 7.63
CA ARG A 85 2.11 -0.93 9.01
C ARG A 85 0.81 -1.58 9.45
N THR A 86 0.85 -2.32 10.56
CA THR A 86 -0.30 -3.11 11.07
C THR A 86 -0.51 -2.96 12.57
N HIS A 87 0.48 -2.42 13.27
CA HIS A 87 0.41 -2.22 14.70
C HIS A 87 1.27 -1.04 15.11
N HIS A 88 1.03 -0.56 16.33
CA HIS A 88 1.70 0.61 16.88
C HIS A 88 2.72 0.18 17.91
N VAL A 89 3.94 0.69 17.79
CA VAL A 89 4.99 0.55 18.82
C VAL A 89 5.23 1.90 19.50
N LYS A 90 5.31 2.99 18.73
CA LYS A 90 5.64 4.32 19.25
C LYS A 90 5.02 5.45 18.44
N SER A 91 4.72 6.56 19.12
CA SER A 91 4.06 7.76 18.56
C SER A 91 5.07 8.88 18.28
N ASP A 92 6.14 8.59 17.54
CA ASP A 92 7.17 9.57 17.15
C ASP A 92 6.96 10.15 15.75
N GLY A 93 5.90 9.73 15.04
CA GLY A 93 5.55 10.22 13.71
C GLY A 93 6.33 9.56 12.57
N GLU A 94 7.19 8.60 12.88
CA GLU A 94 7.90 7.79 11.89
C GLU A 94 7.36 6.35 11.91
N THR A 95 7.31 5.70 10.74
CA THR A 95 6.98 4.28 10.66
C THR A 95 8.29 3.49 10.69
N THR A 96 8.37 2.45 11.53
CA THR A 96 9.52 1.54 11.58
C THR A 96 9.12 0.13 11.18
N LYS A 97 10.07 -0.70 10.71
CA LYS A 97 9.76 -2.08 10.29
C LYS A 97 9.20 -2.96 11.40
N GLU A 98 9.56 -2.66 12.65
CA GLU A 98 9.01 -3.32 13.84
C GLU A 98 7.51 -3.07 14.03
N GLU A 99 6.92 -2.06 13.38
CA GLU A 99 5.48 -1.75 13.38
C GLU A 99 4.73 -2.39 12.19
N CYS A 100 5.46 -3.12 11.35
CA CYS A 100 4.96 -3.67 10.10
C CYS A 100 4.81 -5.18 10.14
N THR A 101 3.87 -5.69 9.35
CA THR A 101 3.80 -7.11 9.01
C THR A 101 4.48 -7.32 7.66
N PRO A 102 5.53 -8.14 7.56
CA PRO A 102 6.18 -8.47 6.29
C PRO A 102 5.37 -9.52 5.51
N LEU A 103 5.26 -9.31 4.21
CA LEU A 103 4.69 -10.21 3.21
C LEU A 103 5.81 -10.57 2.22
N LEU A 104 6.17 -11.85 2.15
CA LEU A 104 7.22 -12.36 1.28
C LEU A 104 6.62 -12.98 0.02
N PHE A 105 7.16 -12.54 -1.10
CA PHE A 105 6.82 -12.98 -2.44
C PHE A 105 8.00 -13.72 -3.05
N ARG A 106 7.68 -14.77 -3.80
CA ARG A 106 8.60 -15.44 -4.73
C ARG A 106 7.97 -15.42 -6.11
N ASP A 107 8.70 -14.92 -7.09
CA ASP A 107 8.26 -14.81 -8.49
C ASP A 107 6.85 -14.15 -8.60
N ASN A 108 6.69 -13.05 -7.85
CA ASN A 108 5.46 -12.25 -7.71
C ASN A 108 4.27 -12.93 -7.03
N LEU A 109 4.44 -14.10 -6.43
CA LEU A 109 3.38 -14.81 -5.68
C LEU A 109 3.68 -14.81 -4.19
N LEU A 110 2.67 -14.56 -3.37
CA LEU A 110 2.78 -14.55 -1.92
C LEU A 110 3.06 -15.96 -1.39
N VAL A 111 4.19 -16.11 -0.70
CA VAL A 111 4.66 -17.40 -0.15
C VAL A 111 4.77 -17.43 1.37
N ALA A 112 4.80 -16.27 2.04
CA ALA A 112 4.76 -16.17 3.50
C ALA A 112 4.34 -14.76 3.96
N TRP A 113 3.79 -14.65 5.17
CA TRP A 113 3.57 -13.37 5.85
C TRP A 113 3.56 -13.57 7.38
N GLY A 114 3.83 -12.50 8.14
CA GLY A 114 3.91 -12.53 9.61
C GLY A 114 5.33 -12.35 10.16
N GLN A 115 5.48 -12.35 11.49
CA GLN A 115 6.69 -11.89 12.20
C GLN A 115 8.00 -12.56 11.72
N ASP A 116 8.00 -13.88 11.50
CA ASP A 116 9.22 -14.62 11.10
C ASP A 116 9.59 -14.46 9.62
N THR A 117 8.71 -13.84 8.82
CA THR A 117 8.86 -13.74 7.35
C THR A 117 10.06 -12.90 6.96
N GLN A 118 10.43 -11.91 7.77
CA GLN A 118 11.62 -11.10 7.53
C GLN A 118 12.90 -11.95 7.59
N GLN A 119 13.01 -12.86 8.55
CA GLN A 119 14.17 -13.73 8.67
C GLN A 119 14.24 -14.70 7.49
N GLN A 120 13.10 -15.28 7.10
CA GLN A 120 13.00 -16.14 5.92
C GLN A 120 13.48 -15.42 4.65
N TYR A 121 13.11 -14.14 4.48
CA TYR A 121 13.65 -13.33 3.39
C TYR A 121 15.17 -13.26 3.48
N PHE A 122 15.77 -12.92 4.63
CA PHE A 122 17.22 -12.80 4.76
C PHE A 122 17.99 -14.10 4.54
N ASP A 123 17.39 -15.24 4.90
CA ASP A 123 18.01 -16.57 4.75
C ASP A 123 18.12 -17.05 3.31
N VAL A 124 17.35 -16.47 2.37
CA VAL A 124 17.45 -16.80 0.94
C VAL A 124 18.85 -16.44 0.40
N PRO A 125 19.64 -17.41 -0.11
CA PRO A 125 20.95 -17.13 -0.69
C PRO A 125 20.83 -16.29 -1.96
N ILE A 126 21.66 -15.25 -2.10
CA ILE A 126 21.70 -14.40 -3.30
C ILE A 126 22.38 -15.17 -4.44
N ALA A 127 21.78 -15.18 -5.63
CA ALA A 127 22.36 -15.81 -6.81
C ALA A 127 23.76 -15.25 -7.12
N GLY A 128 24.71 -16.13 -7.40
CA GLY A 128 26.07 -15.75 -7.79
C GLY A 128 26.99 -15.29 -6.65
N LYS A 129 26.48 -15.21 -5.41
CA LYS A 129 27.33 -15.02 -4.23
C LYS A 129 27.78 -16.41 -3.75
N ALA A 130 29.08 -16.72 -3.85
CA ALA A 130 29.61 -17.95 -3.29
C ALA A 130 29.24 -18.05 -1.80
N PRO A 131 28.77 -19.22 -1.29
CA PRO A 131 28.56 -19.39 0.14
C PRO A 131 29.91 -19.16 0.85
N LEU A 132 29.89 -18.29 1.87
CA LEU A 132 31.04 -18.08 2.77
C LEU A 132 31.23 -19.31 3.67
#